data_AF-A0A942B839-F1
#
_entry.id   AF-A0A942B839-F1
#
_cell.length_a   1.000
_cell.length_b   1.000
_cell.length_c   1.000
_cell.angle_alpha   90.00
_cell.angle_beta   90.00
_cell.angle_gamma   90.00
#
_symmetry.space_group_name_H-M   'P 1'
#
loop_
_entity.id
_entity.type
_entity.pdbx_description
1 polymer ?
#
loop_
_entity_poly.entity_id
_entity_poly.type
_entity_poly.pdbx_seq_one_letter_code
_entity_poly.pdbx_strand_id
1 'polypeptide(L)'
;MKKQHLLRSTLLTAFTAFAVTCWGQTFEFNQMSYVDPGDASETQVISSRFQFDVEYAPSSSTQYYNLYVDTPHGVEWAVQNMPLLSLSDAGSGSPLKFSSYWDLGSGFETPVTGMNASALVTGSPLGQTDFGTFFGVGVGQTWRYSNGGVPSGDNFLYGNPSVYIPGAGFSANFRPTMPNITQEKNYCGPGSATNSLAWLAQQNGFTLPDTLPALQTKLAGYMGNNHDGNWDDDQVKAKLKYIKENNLPLEVHYVGGRNLPTNGNYTTGDGTARNDGRITWNWITSEMNKGQDLMFMTDKHWVVGAGFVTIGSNKYLVYRDDKYQKGADTTNAQAMENASRWCLTRYDDVNNTIDIGGWGHLPLKAVVATSPVPEPTALAVLGIGVVALLRRRKKD
;
A
#
# COMPACT_ATOMS: atom_id res chain seq x y z
N MET A 1 14.96 44.41 -9.89
CA MET A 1 14.02 43.89 -10.91
C MET A 1 12.82 43.28 -10.18
N LYS A 2 11.64 43.92 -10.27
CA LYS A 2 10.39 43.37 -9.72
C LYS A 2 9.89 42.28 -10.68
N LYS A 3 9.91 41.01 -10.26
CA LYS A 3 9.29 39.92 -11.03
C LYS A 3 7.79 40.15 -11.05
N GLN A 4 7.25 40.48 -12.22
CA GLN A 4 5.81 40.50 -12.44
C GLN A 4 5.32 39.04 -12.40
N HIS A 5 4.58 38.69 -11.34
CA HIS A 5 3.83 37.44 -11.29
C HIS A 5 2.73 37.52 -12.35
N LEU A 6 2.97 36.87 -13.49
CA LEU A 6 1.93 36.61 -14.47
C LEU A 6 0.96 35.62 -13.81
N LEU A 7 -0.16 36.11 -13.30
CA LEU A 7 -1.30 35.30 -12.87
C LEU A 7 -1.85 34.59 -14.11
N ARG A 8 -1.32 33.40 -14.40
CA ARG A 8 -2.02 32.44 -15.25
C ARG A 8 -3.15 31.87 -14.39
N SER A 9 -4.36 32.38 -14.58
CA SER A 9 -5.57 31.78 -14.02
C SER A 9 -5.78 30.44 -14.74
N THR A 10 -5.20 29.38 -14.19
CA THR A 10 -5.55 28.01 -14.56
C THR A 10 -7.01 27.82 -14.16
N LEU A 11 -7.90 27.84 -15.16
CA LEU A 11 -9.32 27.56 -14.97
C LEU A 11 -9.43 26.08 -14.56
N LEU A 12 -9.45 25.82 -13.26
CA LEU A 12 -9.66 24.49 -12.70
C LEU A 12 -11.11 24.08 -12.99
N THR A 13 -11.33 23.47 -14.16
CA THR A 13 -12.61 22.84 -14.47
C THR A 13 -12.63 21.54 -13.69
N ALA A 14 -13.29 21.55 -12.52
CA ALA A 14 -13.48 20.34 -11.73
C ALA A 14 -14.42 19.40 -12.50
N PHE A 15 -13.85 18.52 -13.33
CA PHE A 15 -14.59 17.40 -13.90
C PHE A 15 -14.87 16.42 -12.76
N THR A 16 -16.15 16.29 -12.42
CA THR A 16 -16.61 15.27 -11.47
C THR A 16 -16.50 13.92 -12.16
N ALA A 17 -15.70 13.00 -11.62
CA ALA A 17 -15.72 11.61 -12.07
C ALA A 17 -17.15 11.09 -11.96
N PHE A 18 -17.65 10.43 -13.02
CA PHE A 18 -18.96 9.79 -12.96
C PHE A 18 -18.79 8.42 -12.31
N ALA A 19 -19.31 8.30 -11.09
CA ALA A 19 -19.48 7.04 -10.40
C ALA A 19 -20.49 6.16 -11.15
N VAL A 20 -20.05 5.01 -11.66
CA VAL A 20 -20.96 3.99 -12.21
C VAL A 20 -21.33 3.03 -11.09
N THR A 21 -22.63 2.89 -10.82
CA THR A 21 -23.13 1.90 -9.86
C THR A 21 -23.56 0.64 -10.58
N CYS A 22 -22.95 -0.49 -10.22
CA CYS A 22 -23.41 -1.81 -10.64
C CYS A 22 -23.56 -2.65 -9.37
N TRP A 23 -24.73 -3.25 -9.14
CA TRP A 23 -24.91 -4.27 -8.08
C TRP A 23 -24.50 -3.84 -6.66
N GLY A 24 -24.55 -2.53 -6.36
CA GLY A 24 -24.14 -1.97 -5.06
C GLY A 24 -22.63 -1.67 -4.94
N GLN A 25 -21.87 -1.79 -6.03
CA GLN A 25 -20.50 -1.32 -6.14
C GLN A 25 -20.44 -0.01 -6.93
N THR A 26 -19.51 0.86 -6.57
CA THR A 26 -19.22 2.11 -7.27
C THR A 26 -17.84 2.05 -7.90
N PHE A 27 -17.74 2.50 -9.15
CA PHE A 27 -16.49 2.57 -9.90
C PHE A 27 -16.14 4.02 -10.22
N GLU A 28 -14.89 4.40 -9.95
CA GLU A 28 -14.35 5.71 -10.33
C GLU A 28 -13.08 5.52 -11.14
N PHE A 29 -13.00 6.27 -12.24
CA PHE A 29 -11.84 6.32 -13.12
C PHE A 29 -11.25 7.70 -13.06
N ASN A 30 -9.97 7.79 -12.70
CA ASN A 30 -9.28 9.07 -12.59
C ASN A 30 -7.95 8.98 -13.32
N GLN A 31 -7.72 9.87 -14.29
CA GLN A 31 -6.39 10.07 -14.81
C GLN A 31 -5.53 10.74 -13.74
N MET A 32 -4.31 10.24 -13.57
CA MET A 32 -3.39 10.75 -12.57
C MET A 32 -2.59 11.93 -13.12
N SER A 33 -2.43 12.93 -12.28
CA SER A 33 -1.50 14.03 -12.48
C SER A 33 -0.50 14.08 -11.34
N TYR A 34 0.75 14.37 -11.64
CA TYR A 34 1.80 14.52 -10.63
C TYR A 34 2.08 15.99 -10.38
N VAL A 35 2.20 16.34 -9.10
CA VAL A 35 2.53 17.69 -8.64
C VAL A 35 3.92 17.66 -8.04
N ASP A 36 4.83 18.48 -8.54
CA ASP A 36 6.12 18.68 -7.89
C ASP A 36 5.89 19.45 -6.58
N PRO A 37 6.19 18.86 -5.41
CA PRO A 37 5.98 19.54 -4.15
C PRO A 37 6.96 20.71 -3.94
N GLY A 38 8.03 20.82 -4.73
CA GLY A 38 8.95 21.96 -4.75
C GLY A 38 8.46 23.12 -5.62
N ASP A 39 7.45 22.89 -6.46
CA ASP A 39 6.87 23.92 -7.30
C ASP A 39 5.77 24.68 -6.54
N ALA A 40 6.07 25.93 -6.20
CA ALA A 40 5.12 26.83 -5.55
C ALA A 40 3.86 27.11 -6.41
N SER A 41 3.92 26.82 -7.72
CA SER A 41 2.75 26.91 -8.60
C SER A 41 1.93 25.63 -8.69
N GLU A 42 2.34 24.56 -7.99
CA GLU A 42 1.71 23.23 -8.03
C GLU A 42 1.43 22.77 -9.47
N THR A 43 2.39 22.97 -10.39
CA THR A 43 2.20 22.59 -11.80
C THR A 43 1.92 21.10 -11.87
N GLN A 44 0.77 20.77 -12.45
CA GLN A 44 0.32 19.40 -12.62
C GLN A 44 0.85 18.87 -13.96
N VAL A 45 1.54 17.74 -13.91
CA VAL A 45 1.97 17.00 -15.09
C VAL A 45 0.98 15.85 -15.30
N ILE A 46 0.20 15.91 -16.37
CA ILE A 46 -0.81 14.89 -16.67
C ILE A 46 -0.09 13.64 -17.15
N SER A 47 -0.34 12.51 -16.48
CA SER A 47 0.33 11.24 -16.80
C SER A 47 -0.52 10.34 -17.69
N SER A 48 0.13 9.31 -18.24
CA SER A 48 -0.55 8.18 -18.90
C SER A 48 -1.29 7.25 -17.94
N ARG A 49 -1.14 7.48 -16.63
CA ARG A 49 -1.52 6.57 -15.57
C ARG A 49 -2.91 6.89 -15.06
N PHE A 50 -3.62 5.84 -14.69
CA PHE A 50 -4.98 5.93 -14.20
C PHE A 50 -5.07 5.29 -12.83
N GLN A 51 -5.87 5.90 -11.97
CA GLN A 51 -6.36 5.33 -10.73
C GLN A 51 -7.79 4.84 -10.96
N PHE A 52 -8.04 3.63 -10.47
CA PHE A 52 -9.32 2.97 -10.56
C PHE A 52 -9.70 2.61 -9.16
N ASP A 53 -10.82 3.15 -8.73
CA ASP A 53 -11.36 2.87 -7.42
C ASP A 53 -12.59 1.98 -7.56
N VAL A 54 -12.58 0.88 -6.80
CA VAL A 54 -13.78 0.08 -6.52
C VAL A 54 -14.17 0.35 -5.09
N GLU A 55 -15.37 0.88 -4.89
CA GLU A 55 -16.03 0.90 -3.60
C GLU A 55 -17.12 -0.16 -3.56
N TYR A 56 -17.10 -1.02 -2.53
CA TYR A 56 -18.11 -2.06 -2.37
C TYR A 56 -18.38 -2.38 -0.89
N ALA A 57 -19.61 -2.81 -0.61
CA ALA A 57 -19.94 -3.46 0.65
C ALA A 57 -19.56 -4.96 0.55
N PRO A 58 -18.70 -5.50 1.44
CA PRO A 58 -18.36 -6.92 1.44
C PRO A 58 -19.61 -7.80 1.53
N SER A 59 -19.67 -8.86 0.71
CA SER A 59 -20.77 -9.82 0.71
C SER A 59 -20.43 -11.06 1.57
N SER A 60 -21.38 -11.98 1.77
CA SER A 60 -21.12 -13.22 2.52
C SER A 60 -20.13 -14.17 1.82
N SER A 61 -19.88 -13.98 0.52
CA SER A 61 -18.91 -14.74 -0.27
C SER A 61 -17.96 -13.80 -1.01
N THR A 62 -16.79 -14.30 -1.37
CA THR A 62 -15.88 -13.60 -2.30
C THR A 62 -16.59 -13.41 -3.64
N GLN A 63 -16.50 -12.20 -4.19
CA GLN A 63 -16.95 -11.89 -5.54
C GLN A 63 -15.74 -11.52 -6.39
N TYR A 64 -15.88 -11.49 -7.71
CA TYR A 64 -14.79 -11.18 -8.63
C TYR A 64 -15.19 -10.05 -9.55
N TYR A 65 -14.42 -8.98 -9.48
CA TYR A 65 -14.53 -7.82 -10.33
C TYR A 65 -13.71 -7.98 -11.62
N ASN A 66 -14.32 -7.56 -12.71
CA ASN A 66 -13.82 -7.65 -14.07
C ASN A 66 -14.04 -6.31 -14.78
N LEU A 67 -13.00 -5.79 -15.41
CA LEU A 67 -13.00 -4.54 -16.16
C LEU A 67 -12.33 -4.71 -17.51
N TYR A 68 -13.08 -4.34 -18.53
CA TYR A 68 -12.56 -4.09 -19.86
C TYR A 68 -12.59 -2.61 -20.15
N VAL A 69 -11.59 -2.16 -20.88
CA VAL A 69 -11.50 -0.80 -21.39
C VAL A 69 -11.27 -0.86 -22.90
N ASP A 70 -11.93 0.04 -23.60
CA ASP A 70 -11.72 0.29 -25.02
C ASP A 70 -10.61 1.34 -25.14
N THR A 71 -9.40 0.90 -25.45
CA THR A 71 -8.21 1.77 -25.56
C THR A 71 -7.90 2.04 -27.03
N PRO A 72 -7.00 3.01 -27.33
CA PRO A 72 -6.53 3.21 -28.71
C PRO A 72 -5.90 1.95 -29.34
N HIS A 73 -5.54 0.94 -28.54
CA HIS A 73 -4.99 -0.33 -28.98
C HIS A 73 -6.04 -1.45 -29.11
N GLY A 74 -7.31 -1.15 -28.84
CA GLY A 74 -8.44 -2.07 -28.89
C GLY A 74 -9.02 -2.38 -27.50
N VAL A 75 -9.95 -3.31 -27.47
CA VAL A 75 -10.57 -3.78 -26.22
C VAL A 75 -9.60 -4.69 -25.47
N GLU A 76 -9.26 -4.31 -24.25
CA GLU A 76 -8.36 -5.09 -23.40
C GLU A 76 -8.83 -5.18 -21.95
N TRP A 77 -8.25 -6.14 -21.22
CA TRP A 77 -8.42 -6.28 -19.80
C TRP A 77 -7.65 -5.19 -19.06
N ALA A 78 -8.36 -4.32 -18.34
CA ALA A 78 -7.73 -3.49 -17.31
C ALA A 78 -7.63 -4.26 -15.98
N VAL A 79 -8.68 -5.03 -15.64
CA VAL A 79 -8.73 -5.85 -14.43
C VAL A 79 -9.45 -7.15 -14.72
N GLN A 80 -8.83 -8.29 -14.46
CA GLN A 80 -9.46 -9.60 -14.63
C GLN A 80 -9.49 -10.35 -13.30
N ASN A 81 -10.67 -10.84 -12.92
CA ASN A 81 -10.87 -11.70 -11.75
C ASN A 81 -10.32 -11.14 -10.43
N MET A 82 -10.42 -9.83 -10.21
CA MET A 82 -9.96 -9.23 -8.96
C MET A 82 -10.95 -9.54 -7.84
N PRO A 83 -10.55 -10.27 -6.78
CA PRO A 83 -11.45 -10.66 -5.72
C PRO A 83 -11.83 -9.44 -4.89
N LEU A 84 -13.13 -9.28 -4.72
CA LEU A 84 -13.74 -8.45 -3.70
C LEU A 84 -13.86 -9.30 -2.44
N LEU A 85 -13.17 -8.88 -1.38
CA LEU A 85 -13.07 -9.58 -0.11
C LEU A 85 -14.45 -9.82 0.48
N SER A 86 -14.67 -11.02 1.02
CA SER A 86 -15.91 -11.38 1.71
C SER A 86 -15.97 -10.73 3.10
N LEU A 87 -17.14 -10.76 3.75
CA LEU A 87 -17.28 -10.35 5.16
C LEU A 87 -16.35 -11.11 6.11
N SER A 88 -16.03 -12.38 5.84
CA SER A 88 -15.08 -13.15 6.66
C SER A 88 -13.64 -12.69 6.48
N ASP A 89 -13.29 -12.14 5.30
CA ASP A 89 -11.93 -11.65 5.02
C ASP A 89 -11.76 -10.17 5.38
N ALA A 90 -12.81 -9.37 5.16
CA ALA A 90 -12.84 -7.93 5.36
C ALA A 90 -13.29 -7.50 6.77
N GLY A 91 -14.00 -8.37 7.48
CA GLY A 91 -14.78 -8.00 8.66
C GLY A 91 -16.11 -7.32 8.29
N SER A 92 -16.99 -7.19 9.28
CA SER A 92 -18.21 -6.39 9.17
C SER A 92 -17.87 -4.91 9.32
N GLY A 93 -18.19 -4.07 8.33
CA GLY A 93 -17.87 -2.65 8.42
C GLY A 93 -18.41 -1.83 7.25
N SER A 94 -17.97 -0.57 7.20
CA SER A 94 -18.21 0.36 6.10
C SER A 94 -17.78 -0.21 4.74
N PRO A 95 -18.30 0.32 3.63
CA PRO A 95 -17.79 -0.02 2.30
C PRO A 95 -16.26 0.10 2.24
N LEU A 96 -15.64 -0.86 1.56
CA LEU A 96 -14.21 -0.84 1.29
C LEU A 96 -13.96 -0.13 -0.04
N LYS A 97 -13.03 0.80 -0.07
CA LYS A 97 -12.53 1.45 -1.28
C LYS A 97 -11.13 0.96 -1.60
N PHE A 98 -10.95 0.21 -2.69
CA PHE A 98 -9.64 -0.21 -3.19
C PHE A 98 -9.28 0.59 -4.44
N SER A 99 -8.08 1.17 -4.41
CA SER A 99 -7.44 1.80 -5.56
C SER A 99 -6.41 0.87 -6.19
N SER A 100 -6.44 0.76 -7.50
CA SER A 100 -5.37 0.17 -8.32
C SER A 100 -4.89 1.17 -9.37
N TYR A 101 -3.68 0.95 -9.90
CA TYR A 101 -3.10 1.79 -10.95
C TYR A 101 -2.75 0.96 -12.17
N TRP A 102 -2.97 1.53 -13.35
CA TRP A 102 -2.55 0.96 -14.64
C TRP A 102 -2.21 2.10 -15.60
N ASP A 103 -1.63 1.74 -16.74
CA ASP A 103 -1.32 2.67 -17.82
C ASP A 103 -2.32 2.43 -18.96
N LEU A 104 -3.02 3.47 -19.42
CA LEU A 104 -3.96 3.36 -20.55
C LEU A 104 -3.24 3.45 -21.91
N GLY A 105 -1.95 3.75 -21.92
CA GLY A 105 -1.18 4.04 -23.13
C GLY A 105 -1.49 5.43 -23.71
N SER A 106 -2.25 6.28 -23.01
CA SER A 106 -2.40 7.68 -23.39
C SER A 106 -1.05 8.38 -23.28
N GLY A 107 -0.67 9.23 -24.24
CA GLY A 107 0.57 10.00 -24.11
C GLY A 107 0.59 10.87 -22.85
N PHE A 108 1.78 11.18 -22.32
CA PHE A 108 1.93 12.24 -21.30
C PHE A 108 1.34 13.56 -21.80
N GLU A 109 0.83 14.38 -20.88
CA GLU A 109 0.19 15.67 -21.19
C GLU A 109 -1.04 15.56 -22.12
N THR A 110 -1.62 14.37 -22.24
CA THR A 110 -2.84 14.13 -23.03
C THR A 110 -4.01 13.85 -22.08
N PRO A 111 -4.90 14.83 -21.85
CA PRO A 111 -6.08 14.62 -21.02
C PRO A 111 -7.01 13.56 -21.64
N VAL A 112 -7.42 12.60 -20.82
CA VAL A 112 -8.50 11.66 -21.16
C VAL A 112 -9.71 12.05 -20.32
N THR A 113 -10.79 12.44 -20.99
CA THR A 113 -12.03 12.91 -20.33
C THR A 113 -13.12 11.85 -20.32
N GLY A 114 -12.98 10.80 -21.11
CA GLY A 114 -13.87 9.64 -21.11
C GLY A 114 -13.28 8.46 -21.86
N MET A 115 -13.85 7.28 -21.61
CA MET A 115 -13.52 6.03 -22.31
C MET A 115 -14.76 5.13 -22.34
N ASN A 116 -14.78 4.12 -23.23
CA ASN A 116 -15.77 3.06 -23.10
C ASN A 116 -15.21 1.98 -22.19
N ALA A 117 -16.02 1.52 -21.25
CA ALA A 117 -15.66 0.45 -20.34
C ALA A 117 -16.78 -0.57 -20.25
N SER A 118 -16.44 -1.79 -19.86
CA SER A 118 -17.41 -2.78 -19.40
C SER A 118 -16.95 -3.34 -18.07
N ALA A 119 -17.85 -3.34 -17.10
CA ALA A 119 -17.61 -3.78 -15.74
C ALA A 119 -18.57 -4.91 -15.38
N LEU A 120 -18.05 -5.98 -14.79
CA LEU A 120 -18.85 -7.10 -14.31
C LEU A 120 -18.35 -7.58 -12.94
N VAL A 121 -19.30 -7.78 -12.02
CA VAL A 121 -19.06 -8.49 -10.75
C VAL A 121 -19.70 -9.86 -10.84
N THR A 122 -18.93 -10.89 -10.50
CA THR A 122 -19.32 -12.30 -10.64
C THR A 122 -19.10 -13.06 -9.34
N GLY A 123 -19.86 -14.14 -9.12
CA GLY A 123 -19.66 -15.03 -7.97
C GLY A 123 -18.49 -16.00 -8.13
N SER A 124 -17.89 -16.10 -9.31
CA SER A 124 -16.79 -17.00 -9.65
C SER A 124 -15.87 -16.38 -10.69
N PRO A 125 -14.56 -16.69 -10.73
CA PRO A 125 -13.66 -16.18 -11.75
C PRO A 125 -14.18 -16.49 -13.17
N LEU A 126 -14.11 -15.50 -14.07
CA LEU A 126 -14.45 -15.63 -15.47
C LEU A 126 -13.39 -16.44 -16.22
N GLY A 127 -13.89 -17.46 -16.93
CA GLY A 127 -13.15 -18.36 -17.81
C GLY A 127 -12.88 -17.82 -19.23
N GLN A 128 -13.64 -16.83 -19.68
CA GLN A 128 -13.60 -16.35 -21.06
C GLN A 128 -13.87 -14.86 -21.11
N THR A 129 -13.56 -14.24 -22.23
CA THR A 129 -13.90 -12.86 -22.50
C THR A 129 -15.39 -12.70 -22.78
N ASP A 130 -16.19 -12.63 -21.73
CA ASP A 130 -17.54 -12.07 -21.82
C ASP A 130 -17.42 -10.58 -21.51
N PHE A 131 -17.47 -9.77 -22.56
CA PHE A 131 -17.25 -8.34 -22.48
C PHE A 131 -18.49 -7.58 -22.00
N GLY A 132 -19.63 -8.24 -21.74
CA GLY A 132 -20.86 -7.55 -21.39
C GLY A 132 -21.23 -6.44 -22.40
N THR A 133 -21.94 -5.42 -21.94
CA THR A 133 -22.24 -4.22 -22.75
C THR A 133 -21.31 -3.09 -22.34
N PHE A 134 -20.60 -2.51 -23.31
CA PHE A 134 -19.80 -1.31 -23.08
C PHE A 134 -20.68 -0.10 -22.81
N PHE A 135 -20.23 0.73 -21.89
CA PHE A 135 -20.83 2.02 -21.57
C PHE A 135 -19.75 3.10 -21.52
N GLY A 136 -20.11 4.33 -21.89
CA GLY A 136 -19.24 5.48 -21.75
C GLY A 136 -19.08 5.84 -20.28
N VAL A 137 -17.83 5.99 -19.84
CA VAL A 137 -17.49 6.49 -18.49
C VAL A 137 -16.74 7.80 -18.61
N GLY A 138 -17.08 8.75 -17.72
CA GLY A 138 -16.28 9.94 -17.54
C GLY A 138 -14.99 9.61 -16.78
N VAL A 139 -13.87 10.15 -17.25
CA VAL A 139 -12.58 10.04 -16.56
C VAL A 139 -12.35 11.33 -15.80
N GLY A 140 -12.32 11.23 -14.47
CA GLY A 140 -11.96 12.32 -13.58
C GLY A 140 -10.45 12.60 -13.60
N GLN A 141 -10.04 13.57 -12.79
CA GLN A 141 -8.63 13.86 -12.56
C GLN A 141 -8.34 13.62 -11.08
N THR A 142 -7.26 12.92 -10.80
CA THR A 142 -6.71 12.83 -9.44
C THR A 142 -5.26 13.24 -9.47
N TRP A 143 -4.80 13.90 -8.42
CA TRP A 143 -3.44 14.37 -8.34
C TRP A 143 -2.70 13.68 -7.20
N ARG A 144 -1.39 13.58 -7.37
CA ARG A 144 -0.44 13.04 -6.39
C ARG A 144 0.75 13.96 -6.29
N TYR A 145 1.29 14.10 -5.09
CA TYR A 145 2.61 14.69 -4.99
C TYR A 145 3.69 13.72 -5.42
N SER A 146 4.62 14.23 -6.23
CA SER A 146 5.86 13.53 -6.51
C SER A 146 6.79 13.63 -5.32
N ASN A 147 6.93 12.55 -4.56
CA ASN A 147 7.87 12.52 -3.46
C ASN A 147 9.30 12.52 -4.01
N GLY A 148 9.93 13.69 -4.05
CA GLY A 148 11.27 13.92 -4.62
C GLY A 148 12.43 13.51 -3.73
N GLY A 149 12.19 12.83 -2.60
CA GLY A 149 13.20 12.57 -1.57
C GLY A 149 14.15 11.39 -1.83
N VAL A 150 13.80 10.48 -2.73
CA VAL A 150 14.62 9.28 -2.98
C VAL A 150 15.31 9.39 -4.36
N PRO A 151 16.64 9.60 -4.42
CA PRO A 151 17.35 9.76 -5.68
C PRO A 151 17.49 8.44 -6.44
N SER A 152 16.67 8.26 -7.49
CA SER A 152 17.07 7.60 -8.74
C SER A 152 15.96 7.55 -9.80
N GLY A 153 16.31 7.82 -11.06
CA GLY A 153 16.06 6.93 -12.21
C GLY A 153 14.65 6.80 -12.79
N ASP A 154 14.57 7.07 -14.10
CA ASP A 154 13.54 6.76 -15.12
C ASP A 154 12.21 6.09 -14.75
N ASN A 155 11.12 6.71 -15.23
CA ASN A 155 9.71 6.33 -15.09
C ASN A 155 9.23 5.35 -16.20
N PHE A 156 9.96 4.26 -16.47
CA PHE A 156 9.46 3.29 -17.47
C PHE A 156 8.40 2.36 -16.87
N LEU A 157 7.22 2.36 -17.50
CA LEU A 157 5.99 1.72 -17.05
C LEU A 157 5.85 0.31 -17.65
N TYR A 158 5.53 -0.68 -16.82
CA TYR A 158 5.28 -2.07 -17.23
C TYR A 158 3.79 -2.38 -17.25
N GLY A 159 3.40 -3.22 -18.22
CA GLY A 159 2.05 -3.35 -18.77
C GLY A 159 0.93 -3.90 -17.88
N ASN A 160 -0.25 -4.03 -18.52
CA ASN A 160 -1.54 -4.30 -17.90
C ASN A 160 -1.56 -5.61 -17.08
N PRO A 161 -2.13 -5.59 -15.86
CA PRO A 161 -2.29 -6.79 -15.04
C PRO A 161 -3.44 -7.65 -15.59
N SER A 162 -3.23 -8.35 -16.71
CA SER A 162 -4.13 -9.44 -17.10
C SER A 162 -3.90 -10.65 -16.18
N VAL A 163 -4.96 -11.10 -15.51
CA VAL A 163 -4.92 -12.21 -14.56
C VAL A 163 -6.03 -13.21 -14.89
N TYR A 164 -5.63 -14.25 -15.61
CA TYR A 164 -6.49 -15.38 -15.93
C TYR A 164 -5.97 -16.67 -15.29
N ILE A 165 -6.68 -17.23 -14.31
CA ILE A 165 -6.50 -18.64 -13.90
C ILE A 165 -7.86 -19.22 -13.41
N PRO A 166 -8.59 -19.97 -14.25
CA PRO A 166 -9.76 -20.72 -13.81
C PRO A 166 -9.39 -21.76 -12.75
N GLY A 167 -10.22 -21.89 -11.72
CA GLY A 167 -10.00 -22.85 -10.63
C GLY A 167 -8.80 -22.52 -9.74
N ALA A 168 -8.21 -21.33 -9.88
CA ALA A 168 -7.17 -20.86 -8.98
C ALA A 168 -7.68 -20.78 -7.54
N GLY A 169 -6.88 -21.32 -6.61
CA GLY A 169 -7.08 -21.07 -5.18
C GLY A 169 -7.01 -19.57 -4.90
N PHE A 170 -7.92 -19.11 -4.04
CA PHE A 170 -7.92 -17.76 -3.49
C PHE A 170 -7.50 -17.84 -2.01
N SER A 171 -6.62 -16.93 -1.60
CA SER A 171 -6.32 -16.72 -0.17
C SER A 171 -6.05 -15.24 0.07
N ALA A 172 -6.59 -14.71 1.16
CA ALA A 172 -6.33 -13.35 1.59
C ALA A 172 -5.98 -13.29 3.07
N ASN A 173 -5.17 -12.31 3.44
CA ASN A 173 -4.98 -11.85 4.82
C ASN A 173 -5.10 -10.35 4.77
N PHE A 174 -6.09 -9.77 5.42
CA PHE A 174 -6.38 -8.35 5.34
C PHE A 174 -6.64 -7.75 6.72
N ARG A 175 -6.15 -6.51 6.91
CA ARG A 175 -6.14 -5.80 8.19
C ARG A 175 -6.98 -4.54 8.05
N PRO A 176 -8.32 -4.65 8.12
CA PRO A 176 -9.23 -3.52 7.91
C PRO A 176 -9.04 -2.38 8.93
N THR A 177 -8.38 -2.66 10.06
CA THR A 177 -8.11 -1.67 11.10
C THR A 177 -6.77 -0.95 10.95
N MET A 178 -5.97 -1.25 9.93
CA MET A 178 -4.69 -0.55 9.68
C MET A 178 -4.98 0.94 9.39
N PRO A 179 -4.52 1.88 10.22
CA PRO A 179 -4.80 3.30 10.03
C PRO A 179 -4.09 3.83 8.79
N ASN A 180 -4.58 4.97 8.29
CA ASN A 180 -3.89 5.75 7.26
C ASN A 180 -3.91 7.21 7.66
N ILE A 181 -2.91 7.61 8.45
CA ILE A 181 -2.80 8.99 8.88
C ILE A 181 -2.43 9.91 7.73
N THR A 182 -2.83 11.17 7.86
CA THR A 182 -2.27 12.27 7.09
C THR A 182 -0.75 12.36 7.32
N GLN A 183 -0.01 12.63 6.26
CA GLN A 183 1.44 12.73 6.25
C GLN A 183 1.86 14.14 5.83
N GLU A 184 2.90 14.67 6.45
CA GLU A 184 3.61 15.83 5.93
C GLU A 184 4.28 15.51 4.59
N LYS A 185 4.70 16.54 3.87
CA LYS A 185 5.45 16.40 2.61
C LYS A 185 6.67 15.50 2.82
N ASN A 186 6.82 14.48 1.98
CA ASN A 186 7.91 13.49 2.01
C ASN A 186 7.99 12.68 3.32
N TYR A 187 6.90 12.58 4.09
CA TYR A 187 6.83 11.77 5.32
C TYR A 187 6.26 10.37 5.07
N CYS A 188 6.48 9.80 3.88
CA CYS A 188 6.07 8.44 3.57
C CYS A 188 6.62 7.39 4.57
N GLY A 189 7.90 7.47 4.94
CA GLY A 189 8.53 6.59 5.93
C GLY A 189 8.02 6.81 7.37
N PRO A 190 8.05 8.05 7.91
CA PRO A 190 7.47 8.35 9.22
C PRO A 190 5.99 7.99 9.33
N GLY A 191 5.20 8.31 8.30
CA GLY A 191 3.76 8.01 8.26
C GLY A 191 3.46 6.52 8.24
N SER A 192 4.18 5.75 7.41
CA SER A 192 4.04 4.29 7.38
C SER A 192 4.47 3.62 8.70
N ALA A 193 5.55 4.09 9.35
CA ALA A 193 5.93 3.57 10.68
C ALA A 193 4.92 3.94 11.77
N THR A 194 4.33 5.14 11.68
CA THR A 194 3.28 5.54 12.63
C THR A 194 2.06 4.65 12.49
N ASN A 195 1.60 4.41 11.26
CA ASN A 195 0.47 3.51 11.02
C ASN A 195 0.76 2.08 11.51
N SER A 196 1.97 1.59 11.25
CA SER A 196 2.49 0.29 11.70
C SER A 196 2.43 0.14 13.23
N LEU A 197 3.05 1.07 13.98
CA LEU A 197 3.10 1.02 15.43
C LEU A 197 1.70 1.19 16.05
N ALA A 198 0.86 2.05 15.48
CA ALA A 198 -0.52 2.27 15.93
C ALA A 198 -1.37 1.01 15.78
N TRP A 199 -1.25 0.32 14.65
CA TRP A 199 -1.94 -0.94 14.44
C TRP A 199 -1.43 -2.03 15.41
N LEU A 200 -0.11 -2.18 15.57
CA LEU A 200 0.46 -3.14 16.52
C LEU A 200 0.00 -2.89 17.95
N ALA A 201 -0.04 -1.63 18.38
CA ALA A 201 -0.54 -1.24 19.71
C ALA A 201 -1.98 -1.68 19.91
N GLN A 202 -2.83 -1.41 18.92
CA GLN A 202 -4.23 -1.85 18.93
C GLN A 202 -4.36 -3.38 18.98
N GLN A 203 -3.59 -4.11 18.17
CA GLN A 203 -3.71 -5.58 18.08
C GLN A 203 -3.19 -6.31 19.32
N ASN A 204 -2.20 -5.73 20.02
CA ASN A 204 -1.52 -6.38 21.13
C ASN A 204 -1.84 -5.76 22.49
N GLY A 205 -2.77 -4.80 22.53
CA GLY A 205 -3.27 -4.24 23.79
C GLY A 205 -2.26 -3.40 24.58
N PHE A 206 -1.23 -2.86 23.92
CA PHE A 206 -0.31 -1.90 24.55
C PHE A 206 -0.63 -0.48 24.09
N THR A 207 -0.28 0.51 24.90
CA THR A 207 -0.56 1.93 24.61
C THR A 207 0.69 2.61 24.06
N LEU A 208 0.51 3.40 23.01
CA LEU A 208 1.54 4.34 22.56
C LEU A 208 1.44 5.62 23.41
N PRO A 209 2.56 6.13 23.97
CA PRO A 209 2.53 7.34 24.80
C PRO A 209 2.26 8.62 23.98
N ASP A 210 2.51 8.58 22.68
CA ASP A 210 2.34 9.71 21.78
C ASP A 210 1.02 9.61 21.00
N THR A 211 0.38 10.75 20.70
CA THR A 211 -0.70 10.80 19.69
C THR A 211 -0.13 10.48 18.30
N LEU A 212 -0.97 10.08 17.34
CA LEU A 212 -0.46 9.74 15.99
C LEU A 212 0.32 10.87 15.30
N PRO A 213 -0.12 12.15 15.33
CA PRO A 213 0.67 13.23 14.78
C PRO A 213 2.02 13.42 15.51
N ALA A 214 2.02 13.35 16.85
CA ALA A 214 3.24 13.48 17.64
C ALA A 214 4.22 12.32 17.38
N LEU A 215 3.69 11.10 17.24
CA LEU A 215 4.46 9.90 16.87
C LEU A 215 5.12 10.06 15.50
N GLN A 216 4.38 10.52 14.49
CA GLN A 216 4.93 10.78 13.16
C GLN A 216 6.07 11.80 13.21
N THR A 217 5.89 12.93 13.88
CA THR A 217 6.93 13.96 14.03
C THR A 217 8.17 13.42 14.75
N LYS A 218 7.97 12.62 15.81
CA LYS A 218 9.07 12.02 16.58
C LYS A 218 9.86 11.01 15.76
N LEU A 219 9.16 10.14 15.01
CA LEU A 219 9.78 9.20 14.08
C LEU A 219 10.54 9.92 12.96
N ALA A 220 9.97 10.99 12.39
CA ALA A 220 10.67 11.82 11.40
C ALA A 220 11.95 12.42 11.97
N GLY A 221 11.92 12.93 13.21
CA GLY A 221 13.10 13.41 13.91
C GLY A 221 14.17 12.33 14.12
N TYR A 222 13.76 11.09 14.43
CA TYR A 222 14.70 9.96 14.59
C TYR A 222 15.32 9.48 13.27
N MET A 223 14.57 9.63 12.17
CA MET A 223 15.05 9.38 10.80
C MET A 223 15.92 10.53 10.27
N GLY A 224 15.96 11.68 10.96
CA GLY A 224 16.57 12.89 10.42
C GLY A 224 15.87 13.41 9.16
N ASN A 225 14.59 13.05 8.96
CA ASN A 225 13.83 13.43 7.78
C ASN A 225 13.49 14.93 7.84
N ASN A 226 14.20 15.70 7.03
CA ASN A 226 14.05 17.14 6.82
C ASN A 226 13.15 17.47 5.62
N HIS A 227 12.17 16.61 5.32
CA HIS A 227 11.35 16.61 4.11
C HIS A 227 12.08 16.19 2.82
N ASP A 228 13.18 15.45 2.93
CA ASP A 228 13.89 14.87 1.79
C ASP A 228 13.71 13.34 1.72
N GLY A 229 12.69 12.79 2.40
CA GLY A 229 12.50 11.34 2.47
C GLY A 229 13.52 10.66 3.38
N ASN A 230 13.50 9.32 3.41
CA ASN A 230 14.41 8.53 4.22
C ASN A 230 14.70 7.17 3.61
N TRP A 231 15.88 6.63 3.91
CA TRP A 231 16.28 5.29 3.51
C TRP A 231 15.87 4.24 4.54
N ASP A 232 16.13 2.98 4.19
CA ASP A 232 15.79 1.78 4.94
C ASP A 232 16.48 1.68 6.31
N ASP A 233 17.72 2.14 6.42
CA ASP A 233 18.44 2.15 7.69
C ASP A 233 17.89 3.19 8.67
N ASP A 234 17.54 4.39 8.19
CA ASP A 234 16.86 5.41 9.00
C ASP A 234 15.51 4.91 9.53
N GLN A 235 14.75 4.21 8.68
CA GLN A 235 13.46 3.64 9.03
C GLN A 235 13.59 2.63 10.18
N VAL A 236 14.55 1.69 10.06
CA VAL A 236 14.82 0.67 11.08
C VAL A 236 15.35 1.32 12.36
N LYS A 237 16.30 2.24 12.26
CA LYS A 237 16.88 2.98 13.40
C LYS A 237 15.82 3.72 14.19
N ALA A 238 14.90 4.42 13.53
CA ALA A 238 13.83 5.16 14.18
C ALA A 238 12.85 4.25 14.94
N LYS A 239 12.48 3.08 14.37
CA LYS A 239 11.65 2.09 15.07
C LYS A 239 12.37 1.53 16.29
N LEU A 240 13.63 1.12 16.18
CA LEU A 240 14.42 0.62 17.30
C LEU A 240 14.50 1.65 18.44
N LYS A 241 14.80 2.91 18.10
CA LYS A 241 14.86 4.01 19.06
C LYS A 241 13.53 4.21 19.78
N TYR A 242 12.43 4.28 19.02
CA TYR A 242 11.10 4.46 19.61
C TYR A 242 10.69 3.30 20.51
N ILE A 243 10.95 2.06 20.08
CA ILE A 243 10.67 0.84 20.85
C ILE A 243 11.42 0.86 22.19
N LYS A 244 12.73 1.14 22.16
CA LYS A 244 13.56 1.19 23.36
C LYS A 244 13.14 2.30 24.32
N GLU A 245 12.95 3.52 23.85
CA GLU A 245 12.62 4.66 24.71
C GLU A 245 11.28 4.50 25.43
N ASN A 246 10.33 3.81 24.80
CA ASN A 246 9.00 3.60 25.36
C ASN A 246 8.82 2.18 25.92
N ASN A 247 9.89 1.40 26.03
CA ASN A 247 9.90 0.01 26.52
C ASN A 247 8.82 -0.87 25.87
N LEU A 248 8.64 -0.73 24.55
CA LEU A 248 7.64 -1.51 23.83
C LEU A 248 8.11 -2.96 23.68
N PRO A 249 7.24 -3.96 23.87
CA PRO A 249 7.58 -5.37 23.73
C PRO A 249 7.61 -5.76 22.24
N LEU A 250 8.45 -5.09 21.45
CA LEU A 250 8.52 -5.25 20.01
C LEU A 250 9.95 -5.58 19.55
N GLU A 251 10.06 -6.39 18.51
CA GLU A 251 11.30 -6.64 17.79
C GLU A 251 11.15 -6.18 16.33
N VAL A 252 12.28 -5.83 15.70
CA VAL A 252 12.32 -5.34 14.31
C VAL A 252 13.07 -6.34 13.46
N HIS A 253 12.51 -6.69 12.31
CA HIS A 253 13.11 -7.58 11.33
C HIS A 253 13.16 -6.87 9.99
N TYR A 254 14.08 -7.29 9.13
CA TYR A 254 14.13 -6.78 7.77
C TYR A 254 14.64 -7.82 6.78
N VAL A 255 14.28 -7.59 5.52
CA VAL A 255 14.84 -8.26 4.34
C VAL A 255 15.18 -7.23 3.28
N GLY A 256 16.24 -7.51 2.51
CA GLY A 256 16.76 -6.56 1.53
C GLY A 256 17.40 -5.34 2.19
N GLY A 257 17.26 -4.19 1.54
CA GLY A 257 17.83 -2.93 1.98
C GLY A 257 18.92 -2.39 1.05
N ARG A 258 18.97 -1.07 0.92
CA ARG A 258 20.03 -0.36 0.20
C ARG A 258 21.17 -0.01 1.15
N ASN A 259 20.82 0.52 2.33
CA ASN A 259 21.78 0.93 3.35
C ASN A 259 21.84 -0.08 4.51
N LEU A 260 20.84 -0.95 4.65
CA LEU A 260 20.90 -2.04 5.63
C LEU A 260 21.94 -3.11 5.24
N PRO A 261 22.60 -3.74 6.22
CA PRO A 261 23.54 -4.83 5.96
C PRO A 261 22.86 -5.98 5.22
N THR A 262 23.49 -6.42 4.13
CA THR A 262 23.04 -7.59 3.36
C THR A 262 23.31 -8.91 4.08
N ASN A 263 24.33 -8.94 4.94
CA ASN A 263 24.70 -10.08 5.76
C ASN A 263 24.80 -9.67 7.24
N GLY A 264 24.11 -10.39 8.11
CA GLY A 264 24.07 -10.10 9.55
C GLY A 264 23.04 -9.04 9.92
N ASN A 265 22.84 -8.86 11.23
CA ASN A 265 21.84 -7.96 11.80
C ASN A 265 22.27 -6.48 11.72
N TYR A 266 21.30 -5.58 11.75
CA TYR A 266 21.53 -4.15 11.89
C TYR A 266 21.48 -3.76 13.36
N THR A 267 22.58 -3.26 13.91
CA THR A 267 22.68 -2.91 15.34
C THR A 267 23.03 -1.45 15.52
N THR A 268 22.32 -0.79 16.43
CA THR A 268 22.59 0.57 16.89
C THR A 268 22.73 0.58 18.41
N GLY A 269 23.02 1.74 19.01
CA GLY A 269 22.93 1.89 20.47
C GLY A 269 21.51 1.68 21.02
N ASP A 270 20.49 1.66 20.16
CA ASP A 270 19.08 1.56 20.53
C ASP A 270 18.46 0.18 20.33
N GLY A 271 19.21 -0.78 19.80
CA GLY A 271 18.77 -2.16 19.67
C GLY A 271 19.33 -2.84 18.41
N THR A 272 18.77 -4.00 18.11
CA THR A 272 19.16 -4.81 16.96
C THR A 272 17.92 -5.19 16.16
N ALA A 273 17.96 -4.92 14.86
CA ALA A 273 16.99 -5.45 13.91
C ALA A 273 17.57 -6.71 13.24
N ARG A 274 16.77 -7.78 13.21
CA ARG A 274 17.19 -9.07 12.66
C ARG A 274 17.11 -9.06 11.13
N ASN A 275 18.18 -9.49 10.48
CA ASN A 275 18.18 -9.69 9.03
C ASN A 275 17.68 -11.10 8.71
N ASP A 276 16.53 -11.19 8.07
CA ASP A 276 15.92 -12.46 7.65
C ASP A 276 16.31 -12.85 6.21
N GLY A 277 17.21 -12.10 5.58
CA GLY A 277 17.81 -12.39 4.29
C GLY A 277 17.12 -11.70 3.12
N ARG A 278 16.63 -12.48 2.16
CA ARG A 278 16.12 -11.97 0.88
C ARG A 278 14.61 -11.75 0.92
N ILE A 279 14.19 -10.71 0.21
CA ILE A 279 12.77 -10.44 -0.03
C ILE A 279 12.21 -11.58 -0.89
N THR A 280 11.21 -12.28 -0.37
CA THR A 280 10.47 -13.30 -1.09
C THR A 280 9.00 -13.20 -0.72
N TRP A 281 8.12 -13.65 -1.62
CA TRP A 281 6.68 -13.75 -1.33
C TRP A 281 6.40 -14.59 -0.08
N ASN A 282 7.12 -15.70 0.09
CA ASN A 282 6.94 -16.59 1.22
C ASN A 282 7.31 -15.91 2.54
N TRP A 283 8.38 -15.13 2.57
CA TRP A 283 8.74 -14.36 3.77
C TRP A 283 7.64 -13.34 4.09
N ILE A 284 7.24 -12.51 3.12
CA ILE A 284 6.20 -11.48 3.27
C ILE A 284 4.91 -12.08 3.84
N THR A 285 4.40 -13.13 3.20
CA THR A 285 3.14 -13.77 3.64
C THR A 285 3.30 -14.48 4.99
N SER A 286 4.46 -15.07 5.28
CA SER A 286 4.70 -15.72 6.58
C SER A 286 4.73 -14.72 7.74
N GLU A 287 5.37 -13.56 7.59
CA GLU A 287 5.37 -12.53 8.63
C GLU A 287 3.98 -11.89 8.78
N MET A 288 3.26 -11.66 7.67
CA MET A 288 1.88 -11.18 7.74
C MET A 288 0.95 -12.16 8.47
N ASN A 289 1.10 -13.47 8.23
CA ASN A 289 0.32 -14.52 8.89
C ASN A 289 0.66 -14.70 10.38
N LYS A 290 1.87 -14.30 10.82
CA LYS A 290 2.22 -14.22 12.24
C LYS A 290 1.62 -12.99 12.94
N GLY A 291 0.87 -12.16 12.23
CA GLY A 291 0.27 -10.94 12.78
C GLY A 291 1.25 -9.77 12.91
N GLN A 292 2.38 -9.79 12.20
CA GLN A 292 3.37 -8.71 12.22
C GLN A 292 3.02 -7.61 11.24
N ASP A 293 3.27 -6.33 11.54
CA ASP A 293 3.19 -5.30 10.49
C ASP A 293 4.33 -5.47 9.49
N LEU A 294 4.09 -5.07 8.24
CA LEU A 294 5.12 -4.97 7.21
C LEU A 294 5.13 -3.56 6.63
N MET A 295 6.31 -3.04 6.36
CA MET A 295 6.52 -1.79 5.65
C MET A 295 7.31 -2.06 4.38
N PHE A 296 6.85 -1.54 3.24
CA PHE A 296 7.43 -1.78 1.93
C PHE A 296 8.12 -0.52 1.42
N MET A 297 9.32 -0.69 0.84
CA MET A 297 10.10 0.39 0.26
C MET A 297 10.44 0.14 -1.20
N THR A 298 10.19 1.13 -2.06
CA THR A 298 10.82 1.25 -3.37
C THR A 298 11.87 2.37 -3.36
N ASP A 299 12.55 2.62 -4.48
CA ASP A 299 13.40 3.81 -4.67
C ASP A 299 12.62 5.14 -4.69
N LYS A 300 11.34 5.16 -4.31
CA LYS A 300 10.49 6.36 -4.39
C LYS A 300 9.59 6.55 -3.18
N HIS A 301 9.15 5.47 -2.54
CA HIS A 301 8.04 5.56 -1.61
C HIS A 301 8.06 4.47 -0.55
N TRP A 302 7.53 4.82 0.62
CA TRP A 302 7.28 3.93 1.74
C TRP A 302 5.79 3.80 1.99
N VAL A 303 5.33 2.58 2.22
CA VAL A 303 3.94 2.29 2.59
C VAL A 303 3.88 1.22 3.66
N VAL A 304 2.81 1.22 4.45
CA VAL A 304 2.53 0.11 5.38
C VAL A 304 1.62 -0.91 4.71
N GLY A 305 2.01 -2.17 4.77
CA GLY A 305 1.25 -3.32 4.31
C GLY A 305 0.05 -3.60 5.22
N ALA A 306 -1.11 -3.61 4.60
CA ALA A 306 -2.38 -3.93 5.23
C ALA A 306 -2.85 -5.37 4.95
N GLY A 307 -2.15 -6.08 4.07
CA GLY A 307 -2.53 -7.44 3.75
C GLY A 307 -1.95 -7.93 2.43
N PHE A 308 -2.40 -9.11 2.05
CA PHE A 308 -2.11 -9.70 0.76
C PHE A 308 -3.33 -10.44 0.21
N VAL A 309 -3.32 -10.62 -1.10
CA VAL A 309 -4.28 -11.45 -1.84
C VAL A 309 -3.48 -12.34 -2.80
N THR A 310 -3.79 -13.63 -2.84
CA THR A 310 -3.25 -14.57 -3.82
C THR A 310 -4.40 -15.16 -4.63
N ILE A 311 -4.23 -15.22 -5.95
CA ILE A 311 -5.16 -15.83 -6.90
C ILE A 311 -4.34 -16.70 -7.84
N GLY A 312 -4.29 -18.00 -7.55
CA GLY A 312 -3.43 -18.93 -8.26
C GLY A 312 -1.97 -18.52 -8.10
N SER A 313 -1.27 -18.18 -9.20
CA SER A 313 0.11 -17.71 -9.16
C SER A 313 0.24 -16.19 -8.98
N ASN A 314 -0.86 -15.43 -9.06
CA ASN A 314 -0.82 -13.98 -8.95
C ASN A 314 -0.85 -13.54 -7.49
N LYS A 315 0.01 -12.57 -7.19
CA LYS A 315 0.33 -12.13 -5.84
C LYS A 315 0.06 -10.63 -5.77
N TYR A 316 -0.71 -10.21 -4.79
CA TYR A 316 -1.07 -8.82 -4.61
C TYR A 316 -0.84 -8.40 -3.18
N LEU A 317 -0.36 -7.17 -3.02
CA LEU A 317 -0.20 -6.53 -1.73
C LEU A 317 -1.25 -5.45 -1.57
N VAL A 318 -1.87 -5.45 -0.40
CA VAL A 318 -2.75 -4.37 0.06
C VAL A 318 -1.93 -3.46 0.96
N TYR A 319 -2.00 -2.15 0.75
CA TYR A 319 -1.23 -1.19 1.54
C TYR A 319 -1.99 0.12 1.77
N ARG A 320 -1.47 0.93 2.69
CA ARG A 320 -1.94 2.29 3.00
C ARG A 320 -0.96 3.32 2.49
N ASP A 321 -1.51 4.39 1.93
CA ASP A 321 -0.77 5.44 1.25
C ASP A 321 -1.53 6.75 1.37
N ASP A 322 -0.83 7.79 1.83
CA ASP A 322 -1.30 9.17 1.72
C ASP A 322 -0.79 9.76 0.41
N LYS A 323 -1.70 9.88 -0.57
CA LYS A 323 -1.39 10.47 -1.87
C LYS A 323 -1.24 12.00 -1.84
N TYR A 324 -1.73 12.65 -0.77
CA TYR A 324 -1.73 14.10 -0.66
C TYR A 324 -0.49 14.62 0.04
N GLN A 325 -0.02 13.96 1.10
CA GLN A 325 1.16 14.36 1.86
C GLN A 325 1.24 15.87 2.15
N LYS A 326 0.10 16.48 2.48
CA LYS A 326 -0.03 17.92 2.70
C LYS A 326 0.09 18.30 4.18
N GLY A 327 0.25 17.33 5.07
CA GLY A 327 0.35 17.58 6.50
C GLY A 327 -0.84 18.39 7.00
N ALA A 328 -0.55 19.50 7.68
CA ALA A 328 -1.54 20.47 8.15
C ALA A 328 -2.43 21.07 7.03
N ASP A 329 -1.98 21.12 5.78
CA ASP A 329 -2.75 21.64 4.64
C ASP A 329 -3.69 20.59 4.04
N THR A 330 -3.74 19.38 4.60
CA THR A 330 -4.70 18.34 4.19
C THR A 330 -6.09 18.72 4.67
N THR A 331 -7.01 18.91 3.73
CA THR A 331 -8.41 19.21 4.05
C THR A 331 -9.09 18.00 4.72
N ASN A 332 -10.17 18.24 5.47
CA ASN A 332 -10.94 17.15 6.09
C ASN A 332 -11.46 16.13 5.07
N ALA A 333 -11.89 16.58 3.89
CA ALA A 333 -12.35 15.69 2.82
C ALA A 333 -11.23 14.76 2.34
N GLN A 334 -10.04 15.31 2.12
CA GLN A 334 -8.85 14.53 1.75
C GLN A 334 -8.44 13.56 2.86
N ALA A 335 -8.49 13.98 4.13
CA ALA A 335 -8.17 13.11 5.25
C ALA A 335 -9.16 11.93 5.36
N MET A 336 -10.46 12.16 5.13
CA MET A 336 -11.47 11.11 5.09
C MET A 336 -11.30 10.16 3.89
N GLU A 337 -11.01 10.71 2.71
CA GLU A 337 -10.67 9.89 1.53
C GLU A 337 -9.44 9.03 1.84
N ASN A 338 -8.39 9.62 2.40
CA ASN A 338 -7.17 8.92 2.75
C ASN A 338 -7.42 7.80 3.77
N ALA A 339 -8.19 8.09 4.81
CA ALA A 339 -8.54 7.12 5.86
C ALA A 339 -9.38 5.95 5.35
N SER A 340 -10.24 6.14 4.35
CA SER A 340 -11.09 5.08 3.79
C SER A 340 -10.41 4.25 2.70
N ARG A 341 -9.32 4.75 2.13
CA ARG A 341 -8.70 4.20 0.93
C ARG A 341 -7.65 3.12 1.18
N TRP A 342 -7.82 1.98 0.54
CA TRP A 342 -6.80 0.93 0.42
C TRP A 342 -6.19 0.96 -0.97
N CYS A 343 -4.90 0.64 -1.08
CA CYS A 343 -4.27 0.45 -2.38
C CYS A 343 -3.98 -1.03 -2.59
N LEU A 344 -4.19 -1.51 -3.81
CA LEU A 344 -3.90 -2.87 -4.22
C LEU A 344 -2.92 -2.83 -5.40
N THR A 345 -1.86 -3.62 -5.31
CA THR A 345 -0.83 -3.68 -6.35
C THR A 345 -0.35 -5.10 -6.55
N ARG A 346 0.01 -5.43 -7.79
CA ARG A 346 0.59 -6.73 -8.11
C ARG A 346 2.05 -6.77 -7.68
N TYR A 347 2.42 -7.82 -6.97
CA TYR A 347 3.81 -8.15 -6.69
C TYR A 347 4.31 -9.15 -7.75
N ASP A 348 5.34 -8.76 -8.48
CA ASP A 348 6.08 -9.65 -9.38
C ASP A 348 7.23 -10.26 -8.60
N ASP A 349 7.09 -11.52 -8.21
CA ASP A 349 8.09 -12.25 -7.44
C ASP A 349 9.29 -12.72 -8.27
N VAL A 350 9.19 -12.71 -9.61
CA VAL A 350 10.31 -13.04 -10.50
C VAL A 350 11.31 -11.90 -10.52
N ASN A 351 10.81 -10.67 -10.69
CA ASN A 351 11.66 -9.47 -10.75
C ASN A 351 11.74 -8.74 -9.40
N ASN A 352 11.00 -9.20 -8.39
CA ASN A 352 10.83 -8.52 -7.10
C ASN A 352 10.42 -7.06 -7.28
N THR A 353 9.43 -6.81 -8.14
CA THR A 353 8.91 -5.46 -8.41
C THR A 353 7.48 -5.30 -7.93
N ILE A 354 7.11 -4.04 -7.68
CA ILE A 354 5.81 -3.65 -7.18
C ILE A 354 5.52 -2.21 -7.62
N ASP A 355 4.25 -1.89 -7.82
CA ASP A 355 3.80 -0.51 -8.06
C ASP A 355 3.22 0.09 -6.79
N ILE A 356 4.05 0.86 -6.09
CA ILE A 356 3.67 1.58 -4.89
C ILE A 356 3.54 3.06 -5.25
N GLY A 357 2.37 3.64 -4.99
CA GLY A 357 2.10 5.07 -5.18
C GLY A 357 1.81 5.50 -6.62
N GLY A 358 1.71 4.55 -7.56
CA GLY A 358 1.43 4.81 -8.98
C GLY A 358 2.67 5.09 -9.84
N TRP A 359 3.87 5.02 -9.25
CA TRP A 359 5.17 5.25 -9.91
C TRP A 359 5.58 4.19 -10.93
N GLY A 360 4.77 3.14 -11.10
CA GLY A 360 5.08 2.01 -11.97
C GLY A 360 5.77 0.88 -11.21
N HIS A 361 6.08 -0.21 -11.93
CA HIS A 361 6.70 -1.39 -11.35
C HIS A 361 8.18 -1.14 -11.03
N LEU A 362 8.44 -0.78 -9.78
CA LEU A 362 9.78 -0.53 -9.25
C LEU A 362 10.27 -1.71 -8.41
N PRO A 363 11.59 -1.97 -8.35
CA PRO A 363 12.13 -2.98 -7.44
C PRO A 363 11.73 -2.69 -5.99
N LEU A 364 11.19 -3.71 -5.30
CA LEU A 364 10.97 -3.69 -3.86
C LEU A 364 12.34 -3.82 -3.17
N LYS A 365 12.84 -2.72 -2.60
CA LYS A 365 14.20 -2.62 -2.08
C LYS A 365 14.35 -3.18 -0.69
N ALA A 366 13.38 -2.88 0.18
CA ALA A 366 13.39 -3.31 1.56
C ALA A 366 11.98 -3.68 2.00
N VAL A 367 11.90 -4.64 2.91
CA VAL A 367 10.70 -4.86 3.72
C VAL A 367 11.11 -4.90 5.18
N VAL A 368 10.48 -4.07 6.00
CA VAL A 368 10.70 -4.02 7.45
C VAL A 368 9.48 -4.58 8.15
N ALA A 369 9.67 -5.62 8.96
CA ALA A 369 8.62 -6.18 9.79
C ALA A 369 8.81 -5.74 11.24
N THR A 370 7.71 -5.58 11.97
CA THR A 370 7.78 -5.42 13.43
C THR A 370 6.74 -6.31 14.09
N SER A 371 7.16 -6.94 15.18
CA SER A 371 6.42 -8.01 15.82
C SER A 371 6.44 -7.86 17.33
N PRO A 372 5.36 -8.28 18.02
CA PRO A 372 5.40 -8.49 19.45
C PRO A 372 6.48 -9.51 19.79
N VAL A 373 7.30 -9.20 20.80
CA VAL A 373 8.17 -10.19 21.43
C VAL A 373 7.25 -11.21 22.12
N PRO A 374 7.37 -12.52 21.84
CA PRO A 374 6.57 -13.52 22.52
C PRO A 374 6.73 -13.39 24.04
N GLU A 375 5.61 -13.27 24.76
CA GLU A 375 5.61 -13.22 26.22
C GLU A 375 6.42 -14.40 26.78
N PRO A 376 7.38 -14.17 27.72
CA PRO A 376 8.24 -15.22 28.26
C PRO A 376 7.47 -16.41 28.84
N THR A 377 6.23 -16.19 29.29
CA THR A 377 5.33 -17.20 29.83
C THR A 377 4.90 -18.23 28.78
N ALA A 378 4.71 -17.84 27.52
CA ALA A 378 4.43 -18.78 26.43
C ALA A 378 5.60 -19.76 26.21
N LEU A 379 6.84 -19.24 26.31
CA LEU A 379 8.05 -20.05 26.22
C LEU A 379 8.23 -20.97 27.44
N ALA A 380 7.89 -20.49 28.65
CA ALA A 380 7.94 -21.29 29.87
C ALA A 380 6.95 -22.46 29.85
N VAL A 381 5.71 -22.26 29.38
CA VAL A 381 4.69 -23.31 29.28
C VAL A 381 5.09 -24.38 28.25
N LEU A 382 5.64 -23.98 27.10
CA LEU A 382 6.22 -24.93 26.14
C LEU A 382 7.38 -25.72 26.77
N GLY A 383 8.28 -25.05 27.48
CA GLY A 383 9.39 -25.70 28.19
C GLY A 383 8.92 -26.73 29.21
N ILE A 384 7.93 -26.40 30.04
CA ILE A 384 7.35 -27.32 31.03
C ILE A 384 6.67 -28.51 30.34
N GLY A 385 5.94 -28.27 29.24
CA GLY A 385 5.29 -29.32 28.45
C GLY A 385 6.28 -30.31 27.84
N VAL A 386 7.39 -29.82 27.25
CA VAL A 386 8.45 -30.69 26.70
C VAL A 386 9.16 -31.47 27.81
N VAL A 387 9.46 -30.84 28.96
CA VAL A 387 10.07 -31.54 30.10
C VAL A 387 9.14 -32.62 30.66
N ALA A 388 7.83 -32.38 30.73
CA ALA A 388 6.84 -33.37 31.15
C ALA A 388 6.75 -34.56 30.18
N LEU A 389 6.75 -34.31 28.86
CA LEU A 389 6.79 -35.34 27.82
C LEU A 389 8.07 -36.19 27.87
N LEU A 390 9.23 -35.54 28.03
CA LEU A 390 10.52 -36.24 28.16
C LEU A 390 10.62 -37.06 29.45
N ARG A 391 10.03 -36.59 30.55
CA ARG A 391 9.96 -37.37 31.81
C ARG A 391 9.05 -38.59 31.71
N ARG A 392 7.97 -38.51 30.92
CA ARG A 392 7.04 -39.64 30.71
C ARG A 392 7.70 -40.75 29.89
N ARG A 393 8.50 -40.39 28.88
CA ARG A 393 9.22 -41.32 28.00
C ARG A 393 10.39 -42.07 28.65
N LYS A 394 10.79 -41.71 29.87
CA LYS A 394 11.84 -42.38 30.65
C LYS A 394 11.31 -43.44 31.63
N LYS A 395 9.98 -43.56 31.76
CA LYS A 395 9.32 -44.50 32.67
C LYS A 395 8.70 -45.72 31.96
N ASP A 396 8.78 -45.75 30.64
CA ASP A 396 8.54 -46.91 29.78
C ASP A 396 9.91 -47.39 29.26
#